data_AF-A0A7L4PL48-F1
#
_entry.id   AF-A0A7L4PL48-F1
#
_cell.length_a   1.000
_cell.length_b   1.000
_cell.length_c   1.000
_cell.angle_alpha   90.00
_cell.angle_beta   90.00
_cell.angle_gamma   90.00
#
_symmetry.space_group_name_H-M   'P 1'
#
loop_
_entity.id
_entity.type
_entity.pdbx_description
1 polymer ?
#
loop_
_entity_poly.entity_id
_entity_poly.type
_entity_poly.pdbx_seq_one_letter_code
_entity_poly.pdbx_strand_id
1 'polypeptide(L)' 'MEEIKLKPIGLVHSPFKEPVGVPKDSSEGMDHKGTIEIFSEYKNGL' A
#
# COMPACT_ATOMS: atom_id res chain seq x y z
N MET A 1 -22.91 -18.11 0.17
CA MET A 1 -21.77 -17.41 -0.47
C MET A 1 -20.51 -18.14 -0.06
N GLU A 2 -19.63 -18.43 -1.00
CA GLU A 2 -18.33 -19.02 -0.70
C GLU A 2 -17.34 -17.95 -0.22
N GLU A 3 -16.32 -18.36 0.52
CA GLU A 3 -15.26 -17.49 1.03
C GLU A 3 -14.43 -16.91 -0.12
N ILE A 4 -14.20 -15.60 -0.11
CA ILE A 4 -13.30 -14.93 -1.05
C ILE A 4 -11.90 -14.83 -0.41
N LYS A 5 -10.89 -15.38 -1.08
CA LYS A 5 -9.48 -15.31 -0.65
C LYS A 5 -8.72 -14.29 -1.49
N LEU A 6 -8.09 -13.32 -0.83
CA LEU A 6 -7.29 -12.29 -1.47
C LEU A 6 -5.81 -12.69 -1.48
N LYS A 7 -5.15 -12.50 -2.62
CA LYS A 7 -3.70 -12.65 -2.76
C LYS A 7 -3.06 -11.26 -2.92
N PRO A 8 -2.11 -10.86 -2.06
CA PRO A 8 -1.40 -9.59 -2.21
C PRO A 8 -0.64 -9.53 -3.55
N ILE A 9 -0.66 -8.37 -4.21
CA ILE A 9 0.04 -8.14 -5.49
C ILE A 9 1.33 -7.32 -5.36
N GLY A 10 1.63 -6.87 -4.13
CA GLY A 10 2.72 -5.96 -3.88
C GLY A 10 2.81 -5.51 -2.42
N LEU A 11 3.70 -4.55 -2.17
CA LEU A 11 3.98 -3.98 -0.85
C LEU A 11 3.98 -2.45 -0.91
N VAL A 12 3.48 -1.82 0.15
CA VAL A 12 3.55 -0.36 0.34
C VAL A 12 4.77 -0.02 1.18
N HIS A 13 5.66 0.80 0.64
CA HIS A 13 6.79 1.37 1.37
C HIS A 13 6.45 2.82 1.75
N SER A 14 6.24 3.06 3.03
CA SER A 14 5.92 4.38 3.60
C SER A 14 6.90 4.76 4.72
N PRO A 15 6.97 6.05 5.08
CA PRO A 15 7.73 6.50 6.25
C PRO A 15 7.07 6.09 7.58
N PHE A 16 5.81 5.67 7.56
CA PHE A 16 5.06 5.31 8.77
C PHE A 16 5.31 3.85 9.14
N LYS A 17 5.94 3.63 10.30
CA LYS A 17 6.25 2.29 10.82
C LYS A 17 5.28 1.81 11.89
N GLU A 18 4.57 2.74 12.52
CA GLU A 18 3.58 2.50 13.56
C GLU A 18 2.28 3.24 13.20
N PRO A 19 1.10 2.83 13.73
CA PRO A 19 -0.17 3.52 13.46
C PRO A 19 -0.19 4.97 13.98
N VAL A 20 0.56 5.25 15.04
CA VAL A 20 0.68 6.59 15.62
C VAL A 20 1.49 7.47 14.66
N GLY A 21 0.92 8.61 14.26
CA GLY A 21 1.56 9.56 13.34
C GLY A 21 1.29 9.29 11.85
N VAL A 22 0.49 8.27 11.52
CA VAL A 22 -0.09 8.12 10.18
C VAL A 22 -1.15 9.23 10.01
N PRO A 23 -1.11 10.02 8.92
CA PRO A 23 -2.15 11.00 8.60
C PRO A 23 -3.52 10.33 8.57
N LYS A 24 -4.54 11.03 9.08
CA LYS A 24 -5.89 10.46 9.11
C LYS A 24 -6.39 10.19 7.69
N ASP A 25 -6.12 11.15 6.81
CA ASP A 25 -6.50 11.12 5.39
C ASP A 25 -5.34 11.58 4.50
N SER A 26 -5.37 11.21 3.22
CA SER A 26 -4.30 11.52 2.25
C SER A 26 -4.00 13.02 2.09
N SER A 27 -4.99 13.89 2.32
CA SER A 27 -4.82 15.35 2.26
C SER A 27 -3.89 15.88 3.35
N GLU A 28 -3.83 15.23 4.51
CA GLU A 28 -2.93 15.58 5.61
C GLU A 28 -1.51 15.01 5.41
N GLY A 29 -1.35 14.10 4.45
CA GLY A 29 -0.10 13.38 4.17
C GLY A 29 0.64 13.84 2.92
N MET A 30 0.23 14.93 2.28
CA MET A 30 0.77 15.36 0.96
C MET A 30 2.28 15.64 0.96
N ASP A 31 2.86 15.97 2.12
CA ASP A 31 4.30 16.23 2.27
C ASP A 31 5.13 14.93 2.36
N HIS A 32 4.49 13.77 2.48
CA HIS A 32 5.15 12.48 2.58
C HIS A 32 5.15 11.74 1.25
N LYS A 33 6.26 11.07 0.95
CA LYS A 33 6.39 10.19 -0.23
C LYS A 33 6.41 8.73 0.20
N GLY A 34 5.69 7.90 -0.53
CA GLY A 34 5.74 6.45 -0.45
C GLY A 34 6.02 5.85 -1.83
N THR A 35 6.37 4.57 -1.86
CA THR A 35 6.53 3.81 -3.10
C THR A 35 5.72 2.52 -3.01
N ILE A 36 5.23 2.05 -4.16
CA ILE A 36 4.54 0.78 -4.28
C ILE A 36 5.47 -0.17 -5.02
N GLU A 37 5.77 -1.31 -4.39
CA GLU A 37 6.48 -2.41 -5.02
C GLU A 37 5.45 -3.41 -5.53
N ILE A 38 5.44 -3.67 -6.84
CA ILE A 38 4.58 -4.67 -7.46
C ILE A 38 5.38 -5.96 -7.63
N PHE A 39 4.84 -7.09 -7.18
CA PHE A 39 5.51 -8.38 -7.34
C PHE A 39 5.64 -8.73 -8.81
N SER A 40 6.74 -9.40 -9.17
CA SER A 40 7.10 -9.68 -10.56
C SER A 40 6.01 -10.39 -11.36
N GLU A 41 5.24 -11.27 -10.71
CA GLU A 41 4.13 -12.01 -11.34
C GLU A 41 2.96 -11.10 -11.79
N TYR A 42 2.86 -9.88 -11.25
CA TYR A 42 1.80 -8.91 -11.57
C TYR A 42 2.29 -7.73 -12.41
N LYS A 43 3.58 -7.69 -12.79
CA LYS A 43 4.19 -6.55 -13.49
C LYS A 43 3.49 -6.19 -14.81
N ASN A 44 2.94 -7.18 -15.52
CA ASN A 44 2.27 -6.97 -16.81
C ASN A 44 0.92 -6.23 -16.70
N GLY A 45 0.42 -6.01 -15.47
CA GLY A 45 -0.83 -5.27 -15.23
C GLY A 45 -0.65 -3.76 -15.04
N LEU A 46 0.60 -3.26 -15.13
CA LEU A 46 0.97 -1.84 -15.11
C LEU A 46 1.00 -1.28 -16.53
#